data_AF-K9WCX6-F1
#
_entry.id   AF-K9WCX6-F1
#
_cell.length_a   1.000
_cell.length_b   1.000
_cell.length_c   1.000
_cell.angle_alpha   90.00
_cell.angle_beta   90.00
_cell.angle_gamma   90.00
#
_symmetry.space_group_name_H-M   'P 1'
#
loop_
_entity.id
_entity.type
_entity.pdbx_description
1 polymer ?
#
loop_
_entity_poly.entity_id
_entity_poly.type
_entity_poly.pdbx_seq_one_letter_code
_entity_poly.pdbx_strand_id
1 'polypeptide(L)'
;MNQVKNRDNGCGFLTLLLLLFIWSIGTIAFWTVNIFAAIGTTFILLIDSLANIFTIIGIKNPAIGWLLLGCFFGGSLGLSQGLKRTGHSSQVYKVYLVAAAVFFMLQIVAYSKWQPR
;
A
#
# COMPACT_ATOMS: atom_id res chain seq x y z
N MET A 1 -25.65 -18.82 -53.49
CA MET A 1 -26.23 -18.27 -52.25
C MET A 1 -25.43 -18.60 -50.97
N ASN A 2 -24.57 -19.63 -50.93
CA ASN A 2 -23.79 -19.96 -49.72
C ASN A 2 -22.64 -18.99 -49.38
N GLN A 3 -22.13 -18.21 -50.34
CA GLN A 3 -21.01 -17.28 -50.14
C GLN A 3 -21.41 -15.94 -49.48
N VAL A 4 -22.69 -15.57 -49.53
CA VAL A 4 -23.18 -14.31 -48.91
C VAL A 4 -23.44 -14.54 -47.41
N LYS A 5 -24.10 -15.65 -47.06
CA LYS A 5 -24.40 -16.03 -45.67
C LYS A 5 -23.14 -16.24 -44.80
N ASN A 6 -22.01 -16.58 -45.42
CA ASN A 6 -20.74 -16.77 -44.70
C ASN A 6 -20.01 -15.44 -44.38
N ARG A 7 -20.27 -14.35 -45.15
CA ARG A 7 -19.70 -13.02 -44.87
C ARG A 7 -20.35 -12.34 -43.67
N ASP A 8 -21.65 -12.50 -43.50
CA ASP A 8 -22.41 -11.89 -42.40
C ASP A 8 -22.01 -12.51 -41.05
N ASN A 9 -21.79 -13.82 -41.02
CA ASN A 9 -21.32 -14.54 -39.83
C ASN A 9 -19.87 -14.17 -39.45
N GLY A 10 -18.99 -13.93 -40.44
CA GLY A 10 -17.60 -13.54 -40.22
C GLY A 10 -17.47 -12.13 -39.63
N CYS A 11 -18.29 -11.18 -40.11
CA CYS A 11 -18.31 -9.81 -39.60
C CYS A 11 -18.86 -9.74 -38.16
N GLY A 12 -19.93 -10.49 -37.88
CA GLY A 12 -20.48 -10.63 -36.53
C GLY A 12 -19.50 -11.26 -35.54
N PHE A 13 -18.80 -12.32 -35.96
CA PHE A 13 -17.79 -12.98 -35.14
C PHE A 13 -16.58 -12.07 -34.83
N LEU A 14 -16.06 -11.36 -35.83
CA LEU A 14 -14.97 -10.39 -35.65
C LEU A 14 -15.36 -9.25 -34.70
N THR A 15 -16.58 -8.74 -34.83
CA THR A 15 -17.09 -7.68 -33.96
C THR A 15 -17.21 -8.16 -32.51
N LEU A 16 -17.70 -9.38 -32.31
CA LEU A 16 -17.82 -9.99 -30.99
C LEU A 16 -16.45 -10.25 -30.35
N LEU A 17 -15.47 -10.67 -31.14
CA LEU A 17 -14.09 -10.91 -30.69
C LEU A 17 -13.38 -9.60 -30.30
N LEU A 18 -13.61 -8.51 -31.05
CA LEU A 18 -13.13 -7.16 -30.71
C LEU A 18 -13.76 -6.67 -29.38
N LEU A 19 -15.05 -6.90 -29.20
CA LEU A 19 -15.78 -6.52 -27.97
C LEU A 19 -15.24 -7.25 -26.74
N LEU A 20 -15.00 -8.56 -26.85
CA LEU A 20 -14.40 -9.35 -25.78
C LEU A 20 -12.96 -8.91 -25.48
N PHE A 21 -12.21 -8.50 -26.50
CA PHE A 21 -10.85 -7.99 -26.34
C PHE A 21 -10.83 -6.64 -25.58
N ILE A 22 -11.70 -5.70 -25.95
CA ILE A 22 -11.82 -4.42 -25.23
C ILE A 22 -12.31 -4.65 -23.80
N TRP A 23 -13.27 -5.55 -23.61
CA TRP A 23 -13.80 -5.90 -22.29
C TRP A 23 -12.73 -6.53 -21.38
N SER A 24 -11.88 -7.42 -21.93
CA SER A 24 -10.81 -8.05 -21.16
C SER A 24 -9.75 -7.03 -20.70
N ILE A 25 -9.35 -6.10 -21.58
CA ILE A 25 -8.43 -5.00 -21.23
C ILE A 25 -9.04 -4.12 -20.14
N GLY A 26 -10.31 -3.73 -20.29
CA GLY A 26 -11.00 -2.92 -19.29
C GLY A 26 -11.10 -3.62 -17.92
N THR A 27 -11.36 -4.93 -17.95
CA THR A 27 -11.41 -5.76 -16.73
C THR A 27 -10.04 -5.82 -16.05
N ILE A 28 -8.97 -6.10 -16.80
CA ILE A 28 -7.60 -6.13 -16.26
C ILE A 28 -7.22 -4.78 -15.63
N ALA A 29 -7.51 -3.68 -16.31
CA ALA A 29 -7.24 -2.34 -15.79
C ALA A 29 -8.03 -2.08 -14.49
N PHE A 30 -9.31 -2.41 -14.46
CA PHE A 30 -10.16 -2.25 -13.28
C PHE A 30 -9.65 -3.07 -12.08
N TRP A 31 -9.29 -4.33 -12.30
CA TRP A 31 -8.70 -5.18 -11.26
C TRP A 31 -7.36 -4.63 -10.77
N THR A 32 -6.51 -4.15 -11.67
CA THR A 32 -5.22 -3.56 -11.31
C THR A 32 -5.44 -2.35 -10.40
N VAL A 33 -6.31 -1.42 -10.79
CA VAL A 33 -6.63 -0.23 -9.97
C VAL A 33 -7.22 -0.64 -8.62
N ASN A 34 -8.11 -1.62 -8.57
CA ASN A 34 -8.69 -2.10 -7.31
C ASN A 34 -7.66 -2.76 -6.40
N ILE A 35 -6.72 -3.52 -6.94
CA ILE A 35 -5.63 -4.11 -6.15
C ILE A 35 -4.78 -2.99 -5.54
N PHE A 36 -4.38 -2.00 -6.34
CA PHE A 36 -3.62 -0.84 -5.83
C PHE A 36 -4.42 -0.05 -4.79
N ALA A 37 -5.71 0.17 -5.02
CA ALA A 37 -6.58 0.86 -4.08
C ALA A 37 -6.73 0.07 -2.76
N ALA A 38 -6.92 -1.25 -2.81
CA ALA A 38 -7.03 -2.12 -1.64
C ALA A 38 -5.73 -2.17 -0.83
N ILE A 39 -4.59 -2.21 -1.51
CA ILE A 39 -3.28 -2.11 -0.86
C ILE A 39 -3.15 -0.73 -0.18
N GLY A 40 -3.45 0.34 -0.91
CA GLY A 40 -3.37 1.71 -0.41
C GLY A 40 -4.26 1.95 0.82
N THR A 41 -5.51 1.50 0.80
CA THR A 41 -6.42 1.63 1.94
C THR A 41 -5.93 0.83 3.15
N THR A 42 -5.39 -0.37 2.93
CA THR A 42 -4.80 -1.17 4.02
C THR A 42 -3.63 -0.43 4.67
N PHE A 43 -2.75 0.19 3.88
CA PHE A 43 -1.65 1.00 4.39
C PHE A 43 -2.13 2.23 5.16
N ILE A 44 -3.12 2.96 4.63
CA ILE A 44 -3.68 4.13 5.29
C ILE A 44 -4.31 3.75 6.63
N LEU A 45 -5.08 2.66 6.68
CA LEU A 45 -5.68 2.16 7.92
C LEU A 45 -4.62 1.73 8.95
N LEU A 46 -3.52 1.13 8.50
CA LEU A 46 -2.38 0.80 9.37
C LEU A 46 -1.72 2.06 9.94
N ILE A 47 -1.46 3.06 9.10
CA ILE A 47 -0.86 4.34 9.53
C ILE A 47 -1.80 5.05 10.51
N ASP A 48 -3.10 5.07 10.23
CA ASP A 48 -4.09 5.71 11.09
C ASP A 48 -4.22 4.99 12.44
N SER A 49 -4.22 3.65 12.44
CA SER A 49 -4.17 2.85 13.66
C SER A 49 -2.93 3.16 14.49
N LEU A 50 -1.75 3.22 13.87
CA LEU A 50 -0.50 3.60 14.53
C LEU A 50 -0.53 5.04 15.05
N ALA A 51 -1.09 5.97 14.29
CA ALA A 51 -1.23 7.37 14.69
C ALA A 51 -2.14 7.50 15.92
N ASN A 52 -3.18 6.68 15.98
CA ASN A 52 -4.12 6.66 17.09
C ASN A 52 -3.50 6.09 18.38
N ILE A 53 -2.40 5.35 18.33
CA ILE A 53 -1.65 4.93 19.53
C ILE A 53 -1.06 6.15 20.25
N PHE A 54 -0.66 7.19 19.52
CA PHE A 54 -0.11 8.40 20.13
C PHE A 54 -1.12 9.13 21.02
N THR A 55 -2.42 8.82 20.92
CA THR A 55 -3.42 9.27 21.91
C THR A 55 -3.11 8.79 23.33
N ILE A 56 -2.41 7.66 23.50
CA ILE A 56 -1.94 7.14 24.81
C ILE A 56 -0.91 8.08 25.43
N ILE A 57 -0.08 8.72 24.61
CA ILE A 57 0.95 9.69 25.02
C ILE A 57 0.32 11.10 25.17
N GLY A 58 -1.01 11.22 25.11
CA GLY A 58 -1.74 12.48 25.26
C GLY A 58 -1.93 13.27 23.96
N ILE A 59 -1.52 12.73 22.81
CA ILE A 59 -1.68 13.39 21.51
C ILE A 59 -3.10 13.18 21.00
N LYS A 60 -3.99 14.13 21.30
CA LYS A 60 -5.40 14.09 20.87
C LYS A 60 -5.60 14.43 19.39
N ASN A 61 -4.63 15.06 18.76
CA ASN A 61 -4.73 15.49 17.36
C ASN A 61 -4.09 14.45 16.43
N PRO A 62 -4.85 13.77 15.56
CA PRO A 62 -4.32 12.73 14.67
C PRO A 62 -3.25 13.27 13.72
N ALA A 63 -3.34 14.53 13.29
CA ALA A 63 -2.34 15.14 12.41
C ALA A 63 -0.93 15.13 13.03
N ILE A 64 -0.83 15.29 14.35
CA ILE A 64 0.45 15.25 15.08
C ILE A 64 0.98 13.81 15.16
N GLY A 65 0.09 12.82 15.33
CA GLY A 65 0.47 11.40 15.28
C GLY A 65 1.03 11.01 13.90
N TRP A 66 0.40 11.50 12.83
CA TRP A 66 0.89 11.32 11.45
C TRP A 66 2.25 12.00 11.23
N LEU A 67 2.43 13.21 11.77
CA LEU A 67 3.70 13.94 11.68
C LEU A 67 4.82 13.19 12.40
N LEU A 68 4.56 12.66 13.59
CA LEU A 68 5.53 11.86 14.35
C LEU A 68 5.90 10.55 13.64
N LEU A 69 4.92 9.83 13.08
CA LEU A 69 5.15 8.66 12.25
C LEU A 69 6.00 9.01 11.01
N GLY A 70 5.67 10.12 10.35
CA GLY A 70 6.42 10.65 9.21
C GLY A 70 7.86 11.00 9.59
N CYS A 71 8.08 11.65 10.74
CA CYS A 71 9.41 11.94 11.26
C CYS A 71 10.19 10.67 11.63
N PHE A 72 9.52 9.65 12.17
CA PHE A 72 10.16 8.39 12.52
C PHE A 72 10.61 7.62 11.26
N PHE A 73 9.73 7.46 10.28
CA PHE A 73 10.07 6.81 9.00
C PHE A 73 11.06 7.64 8.19
N GLY A 74 10.82 8.94 8.02
CA GLY A 74 11.72 9.85 7.31
C GLY A 74 13.09 9.96 7.99
N GLY A 75 13.12 10.06 9.32
CA GLY A 75 14.34 10.14 10.11
C GLY A 75 15.17 8.86 10.07
N SER A 76 14.54 7.69 10.17
CA SER A 76 15.24 6.39 10.05
C SER A 76 15.80 6.19 8.64
N LEU A 77 15.05 6.54 7.59
CA LEU A 77 15.54 6.52 6.21
C LEU A 77 16.68 7.53 6.00
N GLY A 78 16.55 8.76 6.48
CA GLY A 78 17.59 9.79 6.39
C GLY A 78 18.86 9.40 7.11
N LEU A 79 18.74 8.84 8.33
CA LEU A 79 19.86 8.32 9.11
C LEU A 79 20.55 7.15 8.39
N SER A 80 19.76 6.23 7.80
CA SER A 80 20.30 5.11 7.03
C SER A 80 21.10 5.57 5.82
N GLN A 81 20.61 6.60 5.10
CA GLN A 81 21.32 7.19 3.95
C GLN A 81 22.57 7.95 4.39
N GLY A 82 22.50 8.69 5.50
CA GLY A 82 23.65 9.38 6.09
C GLY A 82 24.77 8.41 6.47
N LEU A 83 24.44 7.30 7.14
CA LEU A 83 25.39 6.25 7.53
C LEU A 83 26.03 5.54 6.33
N LYS A 84 25.27 5.32 5.26
CA LYS A 84 25.83 4.81 4.00
C LYS A 84 26.84 5.78 3.40
N ARG A 85 26.55 7.08 3.45
CA ARG A 85 27.40 8.12 2.86
C ARG A 85 28.67 8.38 3.67
N THR A 86 28.66 8.12 4.98
CA THR A 86 29.84 8.21 5.87
C THR A 86 30.65 6.91 5.97
N GLY A 87 30.39 5.92 5.11
CA GLY A 87 31.13 4.66 5.06
C GLY A 87 30.79 3.66 6.17
N HIS A 88 29.83 3.96 7.05
CA HIS A 88 29.41 3.12 8.17
C HIS A 88 28.28 2.15 7.78
N SER A 89 28.42 1.47 6.64
CA SER A 89 27.37 0.59 6.08
C SER A 89 26.94 -0.53 7.03
N SER A 90 27.83 -1.03 7.88
CA SER A 90 27.54 -2.03 8.92
C SER A 90 26.47 -1.58 9.94
N GLN A 91 26.41 -0.28 10.24
CA GLN A 91 25.48 0.26 11.23
C GLN A 91 24.07 0.49 10.67
N VAL A 92 23.92 0.50 9.34
CA VAL A 92 22.63 0.64 8.66
C VAL A 92 21.69 -0.49 9.06
N TYR A 93 22.19 -1.73 9.12
CA TYR A 93 21.42 -2.88 9.58
C TYR A 93 20.87 -2.67 11.00
N LYS A 94 21.67 -2.09 11.91
CA LYS A 94 21.24 -1.80 13.28
C LYS A 94 20.11 -0.77 13.30
N VAL A 95 20.18 0.26 12.46
CA VAL A 95 19.12 1.28 12.36
C VAL A 95 17.81 0.65 11.89
N TYR A 96 17.85 -0.22 10.88
CA TYR A 96 16.65 -0.94 10.44
C TYR A 96 16.10 -1.88 11.52
N LEU A 97 16.98 -2.57 12.25
CA LEU A 97 16.58 -3.48 13.34
C LEU A 97 15.88 -2.72 14.46
N VAL A 98 16.43 -1.57 14.88
CA VAL A 98 15.81 -0.69 15.88
C VAL A 98 14.49 -0.13 15.36
N ALA A 99 14.43 0.34 14.12
CA ALA A 99 13.19 0.84 13.53
C ALA A 99 12.09 -0.23 13.49
N ALA A 100 12.44 -1.47 13.10
CA ALA A 100 11.53 -2.61 13.11
C ALA A 100 11.06 -2.95 14.53
N ALA A 101 11.97 -2.99 15.51
CA ALA A 101 11.62 -3.28 16.91
C ALA A 101 10.64 -2.25 17.47
N VAL A 102 10.86 -0.96 17.20
CA VAL A 102 9.94 0.12 17.61
C VAL A 102 8.59 -0.02 16.91
N PHE A 103 8.57 -0.37 15.63
CA PHE A 103 7.33 -0.62 14.88
C PHE A 103 6.54 -1.80 15.46
N PHE A 104 7.19 -2.92 15.78
CA PHE A 104 6.53 -4.07 16.42
C PHE A 104 6.01 -3.74 17.82
N MET A 105 6.80 -3.01 18.62
CA MET A 105 6.35 -2.52 19.94
C MET A 105 5.09 -1.66 19.82
N LEU A 106 5.09 -0.72 18.87
CA LEU A 106 3.91 0.11 18.59
C LEU A 106 2.71 -0.77 18.22
N GLN A 107 2.86 -1.73 17.30
CA GLN A 107 1.76 -2.63 16.92
C GLN A 107 1.20 -3.43 18.11
N ILE A 108 2.04 -3.92 19.01
CA ILE A 108 1.61 -4.63 20.22
C ILE A 108 0.77 -3.70 21.11
N VAL A 109 1.24 -2.46 21.33
CA VAL A 109 0.50 -1.46 22.11
C VAL A 109 -0.84 -1.12 21.44
N ALA A 110 -0.86 -0.95 20.11
CA ALA A 110 -2.08 -0.76 19.34
C ALA A 110 -3.07 -1.90 19.59
N TYR A 111 -2.62 -3.15 19.41
CA TYR A 111 -3.46 -4.33 19.54
C TYR A 111 -4.05 -4.46 20.95
N SER A 112 -3.27 -4.17 22.00
CA SER A 112 -3.75 -4.18 23.38
C SER A 112 -4.92 -3.20 23.65
N LYS A 113 -5.05 -2.12 22.87
CA LYS A 113 -6.16 -1.17 22.97
C LYS A 113 -7.46 -1.72 22.36
N TRP A 114 -7.35 -2.64 21.39
CA TRP A 114 -8.49 -3.23 20.69
C TRP A 114 -9.06 -4.48 21.38
N GLN A 115 -8.39 -5.02 22.41
CA GLN A 115 -8.99 -6.04 23.27
C GLN A 115 -9.96 -5.38 24.26
N PRO A 116 -11.28 -5.62 24.16
CA PRO A 116 -12.22 -5.18 25.17
C PRO A 116 -11.90 -5.93 26.47
N ARG A 117 -11.69 -5.19 27.56
CA ARG A 117 -11.72 -5.75 28.92
C ARG A 117 -13.15 -6.12 29.29
#